data_AF-A0A7K7BD14-F1
#
_entry.id   AF-A0A7K7BD14-F1
#
_cell.length_a   1.000
_cell.length_b   1.000
_cell.length_c   1.000
_cell.angle_alpha   90.00
_cell.angle_beta   90.00
_cell.angle_gamma   90.00
#
_symmetry.space_group_name_H-M   'P 1'
#
loop_
_entity.id
_entity.type
_entity.pdbx_description
1 polymer ?
#
loop_
_entity_poly.entity_id
_entity_poly.type
_entity_poly.pdbx_seq_one_letter_code
_entity_poly.pdbx_strand_id
1 'polypeptide(L)'
;EGTLDLAERRRIRSAIRELQRQELERDEEALASKRFRSERGSHRQDNKENWLRSQQLEEEQQKALASLSQQLESISDVEELTKLLRGASEYEERKLIRAAIRKLRAEEIE
;
A
#
# COMPACT_ATOMS: atom_id res chain seq x y z
N GLU A 1 58.17 20.42 9.93
CA GLU A 1 58.95 19.50 10.76
C GLU A 1 58.05 18.34 11.15
N GLY A 2 58.35 17.13 10.69
CA GLY A 2 57.52 15.94 10.92
C GLY A 2 58.15 15.02 11.96
N THR A 3 57.37 14.09 12.51
CA THR A 3 57.87 13.07 13.47
C THR A 3 58.98 12.26 12.81
N LEU A 4 60.21 12.43 13.27
CA LEU A 4 61.41 11.79 12.70
C LEU A 4 61.43 10.28 12.97
N ASP A 5 60.77 9.82 14.04
CA ASP A 5 60.74 8.42 14.43
C ASP A 5 59.55 7.64 13.84
N LEU A 6 59.85 6.44 13.32
CA LEU A 6 58.86 5.54 12.73
C LEU A 6 57.90 4.98 13.78
N ALA A 7 58.35 4.75 15.02
CA ALA A 7 57.51 4.23 16.08
C ALA A 7 56.51 5.29 16.57
N GLU A 8 56.95 6.55 16.74
CA GLU A 8 56.07 7.69 16.98
C GLU A 8 55.01 7.85 15.89
N ARG A 9 55.40 7.76 14.61
CA ARG A 9 54.46 7.83 13.49
C ARG A 9 53.46 6.67 13.46
N ARG A 10 53.84 5.49 13.97
CA ARG A 10 52.91 4.35 14.13
C ARG A 10 51.92 4.60 15.25
N ARG A 11 52.38 5.11 16.41
CA ARG A 11 51.54 5.45 17.57
C ARG A 11 50.50 6.52 17.24
N ILE A 12 50.91 7.58 16.53
CA ILE A 12 49.99 8.65 16.11
C ILE A 12 48.94 8.08 15.14
N ARG A 13 49.35 7.26 14.17
CA ARG A 13 48.41 6.63 13.23
C ARG A 13 47.43 5.68 13.90
N SER A 14 47.87 4.90 14.90
CA SER A 14 46.94 4.05 15.66
C SER A 14 45.99 4.88 16.52
N ALA A 15 46.46 5.96 17.15
CA ALA A 15 45.61 6.85 17.94
C ALA A 15 44.53 7.53 17.09
N ILE A 16 44.87 8.00 15.88
CA ILE A 16 43.89 8.59 14.95
C ILE A 16 42.83 7.57 14.54
N ARG A 17 43.25 6.34 14.18
CA ARG A 17 42.30 5.27 13.82
C ARG A 17 41.38 4.91 14.98
N GLU A 18 41.90 4.93 16.20
CA GLU A 18 41.12 4.63 17.40
C GLU A 18 40.10 5.73 17.69
N LEU A 19 40.48 7.00 17.60
CA LEU A 19 39.57 8.13 17.74
C LEU A 19 38.45 8.09 16.69
N GLN A 20 38.79 7.80 15.44
CA GLN A 20 37.79 7.68 14.36
C GLN A 20 36.80 6.53 14.60
N ARG A 21 37.26 5.40 15.17
CA ARG A 21 36.36 4.30 15.54
C ARG A 21 35.40 4.70 16.65
N GLN A 22 35.91 5.34 17.69
CA GLN A 22 35.10 5.80 18.83
C GLN A 22 34.08 6.87 18.41
N GLU A 23 34.42 7.74 17.47
CA GLU A 23 33.49 8.74 16.92
C GLU A 23 32.33 8.07 16.16
N LEU A 24 32.64 7.10 15.29
CA LEU A 24 31.62 6.32 14.58
C LEU A 24 30.69 5.55 15.53
N GLU A 25 31.26 4.92 16.58
CA GLU A 25 30.48 4.18 17.58
C GLU A 25 29.55 5.12 18.36
N ARG A 26 30.02 6.30 18.77
CA ARG A 26 29.19 7.31 19.45
C ARG A 26 28.07 7.85 18.55
N ASP A 27 28.36 8.07 17.27
CA ASP A 27 27.35 8.50 16.30
C ASP A 27 26.30 7.42 16.06
N GLU A 28 26.70 6.16 15.98
CA GLU A 28 25.81 5.00 15.89
C GLU A 28 24.93 4.87 17.14
N GLU A 29 25.50 5.02 18.34
CA GLU A 29 24.78 5.02 19.61
C GLU A 29 23.78 6.19 19.72
N ALA A 30 24.15 7.38 19.24
CA ALA A 30 23.28 8.55 19.23
C ALA A 30 22.11 8.38 18.25
N LEU A 31 22.37 7.80 17.08
CA LEU A 31 21.33 7.44 16.11
C LEU A 31 20.42 6.32 16.65
N ALA A 32 20.98 5.29 17.29
CA ALA A 32 20.22 4.21 17.91
C ALA A 32 19.35 4.71 19.07
N SER A 33 19.90 5.59 19.93
CA SER A 33 19.15 6.21 21.03
C SER A 33 17.99 7.09 20.54
N LYS A 34 18.14 7.75 19.39
CA LYS A 34 17.06 8.51 18.72
C LYS A 34 16.02 7.60 18.05
N ARG A 35 16.45 6.49 17.45
CA ARG A 35 15.57 5.50 16.79
C ARG A 35 14.59 4.80 17.74
N PHE A 36 14.85 4.81 19.04
CA PHE A 36 13.99 4.13 20.01
C PHE A 36 12.82 4.94 20.58
N ARG A 37 12.77 6.26 20.38
CA ARG A 37 11.72 7.12 20.97
C ARG A 37 10.71 7.72 19.98
N SER A 38 11.00 7.78 18.67
CA SER A 38 10.08 8.38 17.68
C SER A 38 9.44 7.39 16.70
N GLU A 39 10.05 6.22 16.42
CA GLU A 39 9.55 5.32 15.37
C GLU A 39 8.64 4.18 15.86
N ARG A 40 8.61 3.87 17.17
CA ARG A 40 7.75 2.78 17.68
C ARG A 40 6.25 3.13 17.73
N GLY A 41 5.89 4.41 17.62
CA GLY A 41 4.50 4.88 17.57
C GLY A 41 3.96 5.10 16.14
N SER A 42 4.74 5.74 15.27
CA SER A 42 4.23 6.22 13.98
C SER A 42 4.10 5.11 12.93
N HIS A 43 5.16 4.31 12.71
CA HIS A 43 5.17 3.37 11.58
C HIS A 43 4.21 2.17 11.75
N ARG A 44 3.90 1.79 13.00
CA ARG A 44 2.93 0.72 13.29
C ARG A 44 1.48 1.20 13.23
N GLN A 45 1.26 2.52 13.29
CA GLN A 45 -0.07 3.13 13.25
C GLN A 45 -0.49 3.47 11.82
N ASP A 46 0.43 3.99 11.01
CA ASP A 46 0.17 4.34 9.60
C ASP A 46 -0.28 3.12 8.76
N ASN A 47 0.29 1.93 9.04
CA ASN A 47 -0.11 0.70 8.35
C ASN A 47 -1.56 0.27 8.70
N LYS A 48 -2.05 0.59 9.91
CA LYS A 48 -3.43 0.26 10.31
C LYS A 48 -4.45 1.15 9.62
N GLU A 49 -4.14 2.43 9.43
CA GLU A 49 -5.05 3.36 8.77
C GLU A 49 -5.17 3.09 7.26
N ASN A 50 -4.08 2.68 6.60
CA ASN A 50 -4.12 2.30 5.19
C ASN A 50 -4.98 1.03 4.98
N TRP A 51 -4.82 0.03 5.85
CA TRP A 51 -5.63 -1.19 5.82
C TRP A 51 -7.12 -0.90 6.01
N LEU A 52 -7.48 -0.06 7.00
CA LEU A 52 -8.86 0.32 7.25
C LEU A 52 -9.47 1.09 6.07
N ARG A 53 -8.72 2.01 5.45
CA ARG A 53 -9.19 2.74 4.26
C ARG A 53 -9.39 1.82 3.05
N SER A 54 -8.48 0.87 2.83
CA SER A 54 -8.64 -0.13 1.76
C SER A 54 -9.88 -0.99 2.00
N GLN A 55 -10.08 -1.45 3.24
CA GLN A 55 -11.27 -2.22 3.61
C GLN A 55 -12.56 -1.40 3.40
N GLN A 56 -12.59 -0.14 3.83
CA GLN A 56 -13.76 0.73 3.64
C GLN A 56 -14.06 0.94 2.16
N LEU A 57 -13.04 1.18 1.34
CA LEU A 57 -13.22 1.35 -0.11
C LEU A 57 -13.73 0.06 -0.76
N GLU A 58 -13.21 -1.11 -0.36
CA GLU A 58 -13.69 -2.41 -0.83
C GLU A 58 -15.15 -2.66 -0.43
N GLU A 59 -15.53 -2.33 0.81
CA GLU A 59 -16.90 -2.45 1.29
C GLU A 59 -17.87 -1.51 0.55
N GLU A 60 -17.45 -0.27 0.29
CA GLU A 60 -18.23 0.68 -0.50
C GLU A 60 -18.42 0.18 -1.93
N GLN A 61 -17.35 -0.36 -2.55
CA GLN A 61 -17.43 -0.96 -3.87
C GLN A 61 -18.38 -2.17 -3.87
N GLN A 62 -18.30 -3.04 -2.88
CA GLN A 62 -19.21 -4.19 -2.75
C GLN A 62 -20.66 -3.75 -2.57
N LYS A 63 -20.92 -2.71 -1.78
CA LYS A 63 -22.27 -2.15 -1.62
C LYS A 63 -22.81 -1.56 -2.93
N ALA A 64 -21.96 -0.85 -3.68
CA ALA A 64 -22.33 -0.32 -4.99
C ALA A 64 -22.68 -1.45 -5.96
N LEU A 65 -21.87 -2.52 -6.00
CA LEU A 65 -22.14 -3.70 -6.83
C LEU A 65 -23.42 -4.44 -6.41
N ALA A 66 -23.69 -4.55 -5.11
CA ALA A 66 -24.93 -5.15 -4.60
C ALA A 66 -26.16 -4.34 -5.00
N SER A 67 -26.09 -3.00 -4.85
CA SER A 67 -27.17 -2.10 -5.27
C SER A 67 -27.40 -2.20 -6.79
N LEU A 68 -26.33 -2.26 -7.58
CA LEU A 68 -26.43 -2.46 -9.02
C LEU A 68 -27.09 -3.81 -9.34
N SER A 69 -26.70 -4.88 -8.67
CA SER A 69 -27.31 -6.21 -8.87
C SER A 69 -28.82 -6.18 -8.64
N GLN A 70 -29.27 -5.55 -7.55
CA GLN A 70 -30.70 -5.42 -7.26
C GLN A 70 -31.43 -4.59 -8.33
N GLN A 71 -30.81 -3.50 -8.82
CA GLN A 71 -31.37 -2.70 -9.90
C GLN A 71 -31.48 -3.52 -11.20
N LEU A 72 -30.46 -4.33 -11.54
CA LEU A 72 -30.47 -5.16 -12.73
C LEU A 72 -31.54 -6.25 -12.68
N GLU A 73 -31.86 -6.80 -11.50
CA GLU A 73 -32.97 -7.74 -11.33
C GLU A 73 -34.35 -7.13 -11.61
N SER A 74 -34.50 -5.82 -11.42
CA SER A 74 -35.74 -5.10 -11.73
C SER A 74 -35.90 -4.77 -13.22
N ILE A 75 -34.83 -4.87 -14.00
CA ILE A 75 -34.83 -4.58 -15.43
C ILE A 75 -35.07 -5.89 -16.19
N SER A 76 -36.19 -5.96 -16.91
CA SER A 76 -36.55 -7.12 -17.74
C SER A 76 -36.34 -6.88 -19.24
N ASP A 77 -35.73 -5.75 -19.63
CA ASP A 77 -35.46 -5.40 -21.04
C ASP A 77 -33.97 -5.53 -21.38
N VAL A 78 -33.68 -6.35 -22.40
CA VAL A 78 -32.32 -6.57 -22.93
C VAL A 78 -31.74 -5.28 -23.55
N GLU A 79 -32.56 -4.44 -24.17
CA GLU A 79 -32.08 -3.21 -24.79
C GLU A 79 -31.65 -2.19 -23.73
N GLU A 80 -32.43 -2.04 -22.65
CA GLU A 80 -32.07 -1.25 -21.48
C GLU A 80 -30.76 -1.72 -20.83
N LEU A 81 -30.61 -3.03 -20.58
CA LEU A 81 -29.36 -3.60 -20.06
C LEU A 81 -28.18 -3.36 -21.01
N THR A 82 -28.40 -3.37 -22.33
CA THR A 82 -27.35 -3.09 -23.31
C THR A 82 -26.92 -1.62 -23.28
N LYS A 83 -27.83 -0.69 -23.02
CA LYS A 83 -27.50 0.74 -22.81
C LYS A 83 -26.64 0.91 -21.55
N LEU A 84 -27.01 0.26 -20.43
CA LEU A 84 -26.21 0.25 -19.21
C LEU A 84 -24.81 -0.32 -19.46
N LEU A 85 -24.70 -1.42 -20.21
CA LEU A 85 -23.42 -2.04 -20.55
C LEU A 85 -22.47 -1.10 -21.31
N ARG A 86 -23.01 -0.25 -22.19
CA ARG A 86 -22.22 0.75 -22.93
C ARG A 86 -21.75 1.90 -22.05
N GLY A 87 -22.49 2.21 -20.99
CA GLY A 87 -22.16 3.27 -20.02
C GLY A 87 -21.21 2.84 -18.89
N ALA A 88 -21.12 1.54 -18.59
CA ALA A 88 -20.31 1.04 -17.48
C ALA A 88 -18.79 1.07 -17.75
N SER A 89 -18.04 1.77 -16.89
CA SER A 89 -16.58 1.90 -16.96
C SER A 89 -15.85 0.78 -16.23
N GLU A 90 -16.45 0.21 -15.19
CA GLU A 90 -15.81 -0.81 -14.38
C GLU A 90 -16.04 -2.23 -14.89
N TYR A 91 -15.05 -3.10 -14.71
CA TYR A 91 -15.15 -4.48 -15.17
C TYR A 91 -16.23 -5.28 -14.41
N GLU A 92 -16.27 -5.13 -13.08
CA GLU A 92 -17.24 -5.85 -12.24
C GLU A 92 -18.68 -5.45 -12.56
N GLU A 93 -18.95 -4.16 -12.83
CA GLU A 93 -20.27 -3.70 -13.28
C GLU A 93 -20.66 -4.34 -14.62
N ARG A 94 -19.77 -4.28 -15.62
CA ARG A 94 -20.03 -4.92 -16.93
C ARG A 94 -20.25 -6.43 -16.82
N LYS A 95 -19.57 -7.09 -15.89
CA LYS A 95 -19.73 -8.53 -15.62
C LYS A 95 -21.12 -8.83 -15.07
N LEU A 96 -21.61 -8.06 -14.11
CA LEU A 96 -22.97 -8.18 -13.57
C LEU A 96 -24.03 -7.92 -14.65
N ILE A 97 -23.88 -6.84 -15.41
CA ILE A 97 -24.83 -6.49 -16.50
C ILE A 97 -24.89 -7.61 -17.56
N ARG A 98 -23.74 -8.16 -17.97
CA ARG A 98 -23.72 -9.29 -18.91
C ARG A 98 -24.35 -10.56 -18.33
N ALA A 99 -24.21 -10.81 -17.04
CA ALA A 99 -24.87 -11.94 -16.38
C ALA A 99 -26.40 -11.78 -16.43
N ALA A 100 -26.91 -10.59 -16.11
CA ALA A 100 -28.34 -10.28 -16.20
C ALA A 100 -28.88 -10.45 -17.64
N ILE A 101 -28.19 -9.94 -18.66
CA ILE A 101 -28.58 -10.12 -20.07
C ILE A 101 -28.65 -11.60 -20.44
N ARG A 102 -27.65 -12.40 -20.02
CA ARG A 102 -27.65 -13.85 -20.29
C ARG A 102 -28.82 -14.55 -19.61
N LYS A 103 -29.19 -14.15 -18.39
CA LYS A 103 -30.33 -14.70 -17.67
C LYS A 103 -31.65 -14.42 -18.40
N LEU A 104 -31.91 -13.17 -18.77
CA LEU A 104 -33.13 -12.80 -19.51
C LEU A 104 -33.25 -13.56 -20.83
N ARG A 105 -32.16 -13.61 -21.61
CA ARG A 105 -32.18 -14.35 -22.88
C ARG A 105 -32.39 -15.85 -22.71
N ALA A 106 -31.94 -16.42 -21.59
CA ALA A 106 -32.18 -17.82 -21.29
C ALA A 106 -33.66 -18.06 -20.93
N GLU A 107 -34.27 -17.14 -20.18
CA GLU A 107 -35.70 -17.17 -19.84
C GLU A 107 -36.60 -16.94 -21.08
N GLU A 108 -36.18 -16.15 -22.06
CA GLU A 108 -36.93 -15.96 -23.33
C GLU A 108 -36.92 -17.20 -24.26
N ILE A 109 -35.99 -18.13 -24.05
CA ILE A 109 -35.83 -19.34 -24.88
C ILE A 109 -36.62 -20.53 -24.30
N GLU A 110 -37.01 -20.47 -23.03
CA GLU A 110 -37.86 -21.47 -22.35
C GLU A 110 -39.36 -21.21 -22.58
#